data_AF-A0A955ISS0-F1
#
_entry.id   AF-A0A955ISS0-F1
#
_cell.length_a   1.000
_cell.length_b   1.000
_cell.length_c   1.000
_cell.angle_alpha   90.00
_cell.angle_beta   90.00
_cell.angle_gamma   90.00
#
_symmetry.space_group_name_H-M   'P 1'
#
loop_
_entity.id
_entity.type
_entity.pdbx_description
1 polymer ?
#
loop_
_entity_poly.entity_id
_entity_poly.type
_entity_poly.pdbx_seq_one_letter_code
_entity_poly.pdbx_strand_id
1 'polypeptide(L)'
;SNPFVGITGDDEIWAYGLRNAWRCSFDSATGDLWIGDVGQNVWEEIDYQPASSVGGENYGWRCYEGAHNFNTAGCPPIGDTVLPITEFSHSGGNCSVTGGVVYRGCQAPDWRGTYFYADFCSNNIWALRQSGGVVTFQDEISADIAPAVGSITGISSFGQDNDGNIYICDLFGGEIFRMVVDHKVADWNNDGLIDIFDILGFVGDFSAGAPETDVNGDGFIDIFDVLTFLDWFSNTCD
;
A
#
# COMPACT_ATOMS: atom_id res chain seq x y z
N SER A 1 20.98 -10.06 16.05
CA SER A 1 22.42 -9.84 15.76
C SER A 1 22.61 -10.04 14.27
N ASN A 2 23.56 -9.34 13.65
CA ASN A 2 23.84 -9.50 12.22
C ASN A 2 24.41 -10.93 11.95
N PRO A 3 23.87 -11.66 10.94
CA PRO A 3 24.25 -13.06 10.66
C PRO A 3 25.62 -13.22 9.99
N PHE A 4 26.18 -12.17 9.38
CA PHE A 4 27.47 -12.23 8.70
C PHE A 4 28.64 -11.85 9.60
N VAL A 5 28.37 -11.28 10.78
CA VAL A 5 29.41 -10.91 11.75
C VAL A 5 30.23 -12.13 12.18
N GLY A 6 31.54 -12.06 11.95
CA GLY A 6 32.49 -13.10 12.35
C GLY A 6 32.56 -14.29 11.38
N ILE A 7 31.92 -14.19 10.22
CA ILE A 7 32.10 -15.09 9.08
C ILE A 7 33.02 -14.38 8.06
N THR A 8 33.77 -15.13 7.25
CA THR A 8 34.55 -14.53 6.15
C THR A 8 33.61 -13.80 5.18
N GLY A 9 33.76 -12.48 5.09
CA GLY A 9 32.92 -11.61 4.25
C GLY A 9 32.85 -10.21 4.84
N ASP A 10 31.88 -9.42 4.37
CA ASP A 10 31.60 -8.09 4.89
C ASP A 10 30.53 -8.18 6.00
N ASP A 11 30.89 -7.72 7.20
CA ASP A 11 30.06 -7.80 8.39
C ASP A 11 28.83 -6.89 8.33
N GLU A 12 28.80 -5.91 7.41
CA GLU A 12 27.69 -4.96 7.22
C GLU A 12 26.50 -5.56 6.47
N ILE A 13 26.68 -6.69 5.78
CA ILE A 13 25.61 -7.33 5.01
C ILE A 13 24.52 -7.80 5.97
N TRP A 14 23.25 -7.51 5.66
CA TRP A 14 22.09 -8.05 6.40
C TRP A 14 21.35 -9.10 5.57
N ALA A 15 21.12 -8.79 4.30
CA ALA A 15 20.57 -9.67 3.29
C ALA A 15 21.26 -9.38 1.95
N TYR A 16 21.13 -10.29 0.99
CA TYR A 16 21.76 -10.19 -0.32
C TYR A 16 20.87 -10.79 -1.41
N GLY A 17 21.32 -10.72 -2.66
CA GLY A 17 20.56 -11.26 -3.79
C GLY A 17 19.40 -10.36 -4.25
N LEU A 18 19.46 -9.06 -3.94
CA LEU A 18 18.61 -8.04 -4.55
C LEU A 18 19.31 -7.46 -5.79
N ARG A 19 18.56 -6.97 -6.78
CA ARG A 19 19.10 -6.30 -7.97
C ARG A 19 19.28 -4.81 -7.78
N ASN A 20 18.17 -4.13 -7.53
CA ASN A 20 18.01 -2.68 -7.46
C ASN A 20 16.81 -2.37 -6.55
N ALA A 21 16.99 -2.63 -5.25
CA ALA A 21 16.07 -2.26 -4.18
C ALA A 21 15.86 -0.74 -4.13
N TRP A 22 14.93 -0.25 -4.96
CA TRP A 22 14.70 1.17 -5.22
C TRP A 22 14.10 1.87 -3.99
N ARG A 23 13.08 1.25 -3.41
CA ARG A 23 12.42 1.77 -2.21
C ARG A 23 12.12 0.67 -1.23
N CYS A 24 12.54 0.89 0.01
CA CYS A 24 12.15 0.06 1.13
C CYS A 24 11.35 0.87 2.15
N SER A 25 10.49 0.19 2.89
CA SER A 25 9.82 0.76 4.05
C SER A 25 9.70 -0.26 5.16
N PHE A 26 9.66 0.24 6.39
CA PHE A 26 9.31 -0.56 7.55
C PHE A 26 7.86 -0.26 7.90
N ASP A 27 7.10 -1.32 8.14
CA ASP A 27 5.82 -1.19 8.80
C ASP A 27 6.03 -0.66 10.22
N SER A 28 5.53 0.54 10.51
CA SER A 28 5.76 1.19 11.81
C SER A 28 5.12 0.45 12.99
N ALA A 29 4.15 -0.43 12.74
CA ALA A 29 3.48 -1.20 13.79
C ALA A 29 4.16 -2.54 14.07
N THR A 30 4.70 -3.22 13.05
CA THR A 30 5.27 -4.58 13.19
C THR A 30 6.79 -4.60 13.09
N GLY A 31 7.39 -3.59 12.47
CA GLY A 31 8.81 -3.56 12.11
C GLY A 31 9.16 -4.40 10.89
N ASP A 32 8.16 -4.94 10.18
CA ASP A 32 8.40 -5.75 8.99
C ASP A 32 8.97 -4.89 7.85
N LEU A 33 9.95 -5.42 7.13
CA LEU A 33 10.60 -4.77 6.01
C LEU A 33 9.91 -5.17 4.71
N TRP A 34 9.56 -4.16 3.92
CA TRP A 34 9.06 -4.27 2.55
C TRP A 34 10.05 -3.64 1.59
N ILE A 35 10.29 -4.29 0.46
CA ILE A 35 11.31 -3.87 -0.51
C ILE A 35 10.67 -3.90 -1.89
N GLY A 36 10.69 -2.80 -2.63
CA GLY A 36 10.48 -2.81 -4.08
C GLY A 36 11.81 -2.97 -4.78
N ASP A 37 12.01 -4.11 -5.44
CA ASP A 37 13.23 -4.43 -6.17
C ASP A 37 12.97 -4.42 -7.69
N VAL A 38 13.69 -3.54 -8.39
CA VAL A 38 13.50 -3.33 -9.81
C VAL A 38 14.20 -4.43 -10.60
N GLY A 39 13.43 -5.09 -11.46
CA GLY A 39 13.87 -6.17 -12.33
C GLY A 39 14.87 -5.76 -13.40
N GLN A 40 15.50 -6.76 -14.04
CA GLN A 40 16.43 -6.50 -15.13
C GLN A 40 15.75 -6.35 -16.48
N ASN A 41 14.76 -7.19 -16.79
CA ASN A 41 14.16 -7.23 -18.12
C ASN A 41 12.64 -7.36 -18.13
N VAL A 42 12.05 -8.19 -17.28
CA VAL A 42 10.64 -8.61 -17.47
C VAL A 42 9.81 -8.57 -16.20
N TRP A 43 10.41 -8.81 -15.04
CA TRP A 43 9.67 -9.00 -13.78
C TRP A 43 10.11 -8.02 -12.73
N GLU A 44 9.14 -7.33 -12.15
CA GLU A 44 9.30 -6.44 -11.01
C GLU A 44 8.80 -7.14 -9.75
N GLU A 45 9.42 -6.89 -8.60
CA GLU A 45 9.14 -7.65 -7.39
C GLU A 45 8.98 -6.80 -6.13
N ILE A 46 8.11 -7.27 -5.24
CA ILE A 46 8.05 -6.83 -3.85
C ILE A 46 8.55 -7.97 -2.98
N ASP A 47 9.60 -7.72 -2.21
CA ASP A 47 10.04 -8.63 -1.17
C ASP A 47 9.52 -8.23 0.21
N TYR A 48 9.36 -9.23 1.06
CA TYR A 48 8.92 -9.09 2.44
C TYR A 48 9.87 -9.82 3.36
N GLN A 49 10.34 -9.14 4.40
CA GLN A 49 11.13 -9.73 5.47
C GLN A 49 10.49 -9.41 6.82
N PRO A 50 10.01 -10.42 7.56
CA PRO A 50 9.39 -10.19 8.85
C PRO A 50 10.42 -9.63 9.84
N ALA A 51 9.97 -8.78 10.77
CA ALA A 51 10.82 -8.20 11.81
C ALA A 51 11.50 -9.25 12.69
N SER A 52 10.93 -10.45 12.77
CA SER A 52 11.46 -11.60 13.50
C SER A 52 12.59 -12.34 12.77
N SER A 53 12.89 -11.97 11.52
CA SER A 53 14.02 -12.52 10.78
C SER A 53 15.34 -12.29 11.51
N VAL A 54 16.23 -13.27 11.41
CA VAL A 54 17.61 -13.19 11.92
C VAL A 54 18.60 -12.64 10.89
N GLY A 55 18.11 -12.21 9.72
CA GLY A 55 18.90 -11.82 8.56
C GLY A 55 19.46 -13.01 7.79
N GLY A 56 20.12 -12.72 6.67
CA GLY A 56 20.84 -13.71 5.85
C GLY A 56 20.06 -14.15 4.61
N GLU A 57 18.90 -13.55 4.37
CA GLU A 57 18.08 -13.83 3.20
C GLU A 57 18.87 -13.61 1.90
N ASN A 58 18.70 -14.55 0.99
CA ASN A 58 19.18 -14.48 -0.37
C ASN A 58 17.98 -14.34 -1.31
N TYR A 59 17.71 -13.13 -1.80
CA TYR A 59 16.59 -12.85 -2.71
C TYR A 59 16.84 -13.33 -4.15
N GLY A 60 17.99 -13.96 -4.42
CA GLY A 60 18.20 -14.78 -5.61
C GLY A 60 18.76 -14.06 -6.84
N TRP A 61 18.80 -12.74 -6.92
CA TRP A 61 19.53 -12.02 -7.96
C TRP A 61 21.04 -12.37 -7.90
N ARG A 62 21.73 -12.66 -9.01
CA ARG A 62 21.37 -12.51 -10.44
C ARG A 62 20.79 -13.77 -11.12
N CYS A 63 20.36 -14.74 -10.34
CA CYS A 63 19.92 -16.03 -10.84
C CYS A 63 18.47 -15.96 -11.31
N TYR A 64 17.66 -15.21 -10.57
CA TYR A 64 16.23 -15.07 -10.75
C TYR A 64 15.84 -13.59 -10.86
N GLU A 65 14.80 -13.30 -11.64
CA GLU A 65 14.01 -12.05 -11.59
C GLU A 65 12.62 -12.47 -11.09
N GLY A 66 12.27 -12.14 -9.84
CA GLY A 66 11.12 -12.77 -9.18
C GLY A 66 11.28 -14.28 -9.04
N ALA A 67 10.21 -15.02 -9.33
CA ALA A 67 10.20 -16.48 -9.37
C ALA A 67 10.69 -17.06 -10.70
N HIS A 68 11.27 -16.24 -11.60
CA HIS A 68 11.61 -16.63 -12.96
C HIS A 68 13.12 -16.73 -13.18
N ASN A 69 13.56 -17.74 -13.94
CA ASN A 69 14.96 -17.89 -14.33
C ASN A 69 15.44 -16.69 -15.16
N PHE A 70 16.56 -16.07 -14.76
CA PHE A 70 17.27 -15.09 -15.57
C PHE A 70 18.59 -15.64 -16.10
N ASN A 71 19.61 -15.75 -15.25
CA ASN A 71 20.91 -16.34 -15.61
C ASN A 71 21.41 -17.25 -14.49
N THR A 72 21.00 -18.52 -14.56
CA THR A 72 21.20 -19.52 -13.52
C THR A 72 22.57 -20.23 -13.56
N ALA A 73 23.48 -19.79 -14.44
CA ALA A 73 24.82 -20.38 -14.50
C ALA A 73 25.59 -20.10 -13.20
N GLY A 74 25.91 -21.17 -12.46
CA GLY A 74 26.61 -21.11 -11.17
C GLY A 74 25.74 -20.72 -9.98
N CYS A 75 24.42 -20.80 -10.13
CA CYS A 75 23.46 -20.37 -9.12
C CYS A 75 22.99 -21.51 -8.21
N PRO A 76 22.62 -21.20 -6.95
CA PRO A 76 21.86 -22.14 -6.14
C PRO A 76 20.49 -22.42 -6.79
N PRO A 77 19.87 -23.58 -6.48
CA PRO A 77 18.46 -23.82 -6.80
C PRO A 77 17.55 -22.72 -6.23
N ILE A 78 16.44 -22.43 -6.91
CA ILE A 78 15.47 -21.40 -6.50
C ILE A 78 14.83 -21.69 -5.13
N GLY A 79 14.75 -22.98 -4.74
CA GLY A 79 14.26 -23.36 -3.41
C GLY A 79 15.21 -23.00 -2.27
N ASP A 80 16.45 -22.61 -2.57
CA ASP A 80 17.44 -22.14 -1.61
C ASP A 80 17.53 -20.60 -1.60
N THR A 81 16.63 -19.91 -2.30
CA THR A 81 16.46 -18.45 -2.29
C THR A 81 15.14 -18.09 -1.64
N VAL A 82 14.99 -16.81 -1.27
CA VAL A 82 13.73 -16.24 -0.81
C VAL A 82 13.00 -15.69 -2.03
N LEU A 83 11.76 -16.12 -2.24
CA LEU A 83 10.91 -15.61 -3.31
C LEU A 83 10.21 -14.32 -2.87
N PRO A 84 9.90 -13.42 -3.80
CA PRO A 84 9.14 -12.21 -3.48
C PRO A 84 7.74 -12.55 -2.99
N ILE A 85 7.15 -11.65 -2.20
CA ILE A 85 5.76 -11.80 -1.74
C ILE A 85 4.76 -11.58 -2.88
N THR A 86 5.14 -10.77 -3.87
CA THR A 86 4.44 -10.64 -5.13
C THR A 86 5.39 -10.16 -6.23
N GLU A 87 5.05 -10.48 -7.47
CA GLU A 87 5.74 -10.03 -8.67
C GLU A 87 4.72 -9.58 -9.73
N PHE A 88 5.14 -8.75 -10.68
CA PHE A 88 4.37 -8.44 -11.86
C PHE A 88 5.26 -8.25 -13.08
N SER A 89 4.73 -8.60 -14.26
CA SER A 89 5.50 -8.46 -15.50
C SER A 89 5.37 -7.07 -16.11
N HIS A 90 6.28 -6.74 -17.03
CA HIS A 90 6.23 -5.55 -17.88
C HIS A 90 5.04 -5.53 -18.87
N SER A 91 4.17 -6.55 -18.85
CA SER A 91 2.90 -6.51 -19.58
C SER A 91 2.03 -5.32 -19.14
N GLY A 92 1.30 -4.71 -20.07
CA GLY A 92 0.38 -3.62 -19.74
C GLY A 92 1.05 -2.26 -19.51
N GLY A 93 2.33 -2.11 -19.87
CA GLY A 93 3.06 -0.84 -19.77
C GLY A 93 3.84 -0.66 -18.47
N ASN A 94 3.85 -1.68 -17.60
CA ASN A 94 4.72 -1.71 -16.43
C ASN A 94 6.20 -1.79 -16.84
N CYS A 95 7.11 -1.29 -16.01
CA CYS A 95 8.53 -1.29 -16.32
C CYS A 95 9.48 -1.22 -15.11
N SER A 96 8.98 -0.80 -13.94
CA SER A 96 9.83 -0.47 -12.80
C SER A 96 8.94 -0.32 -11.57
N VAL A 97 9.03 -1.28 -10.64
CA VAL A 97 8.37 -1.13 -9.34
C VAL A 97 8.97 0.04 -8.58
N THR A 98 8.09 0.85 -7.99
CA THR A 98 8.47 1.99 -7.16
C THR A 98 8.66 1.56 -5.70
N GLY A 99 8.09 0.42 -5.29
CA GLY A 99 7.92 0.08 -3.88
C GLY A 99 6.84 0.96 -3.24
N GLY A 100 6.80 0.97 -1.91
CA GLY A 100 5.59 1.38 -1.22
C GLY A 100 5.73 1.59 0.28
N VAL A 101 4.58 1.74 0.95
CA VAL A 101 4.45 1.93 2.40
C VAL A 101 3.19 1.22 2.93
N VAL A 102 3.23 0.81 4.21
CA VAL A 102 2.06 0.20 4.88
C VAL A 102 1.22 1.28 5.55
N TYR A 103 -0.06 1.40 5.18
CA TYR A 103 -0.96 2.38 5.80
C TYR A 103 -1.20 2.04 7.27
N ARG A 104 -0.89 3.01 8.14
CA ARG A 104 -1.12 2.92 9.60
C ARG A 104 -1.91 4.11 10.14
N GLY A 105 -2.37 4.99 9.25
CA GLY A 105 -3.27 6.08 9.60
C GLY A 105 -4.63 5.58 10.04
N CYS A 106 -5.49 6.53 10.37
CA CYS A 106 -6.77 6.22 10.98
C CYS A 106 -7.97 6.82 10.27
N GLN A 107 -7.74 7.71 9.30
CA GLN A 107 -8.79 8.22 8.41
C GLN A 107 -9.38 7.11 7.53
N ALA A 108 -8.60 6.07 7.22
CA ALA A 108 -9.07 4.90 6.46
C ALA A 108 -8.82 3.60 7.24
N PRO A 109 -9.67 3.25 8.23
CA PRO A 109 -9.47 2.07 9.07
C PRO A 109 -9.34 0.77 8.26
N ASP A 110 -10.11 0.65 7.18
CA ASP A 110 -10.03 -0.49 6.28
C ASP A 110 -8.66 -0.60 5.59
N TRP A 111 -7.94 0.50 5.40
CA TRP A 111 -6.60 0.44 4.80
C TRP A 111 -5.52 0.03 5.79
N ARG A 112 -5.81 -0.04 7.09
CA ARG A 112 -4.79 -0.35 8.11
C ARG A 112 -4.15 -1.71 7.87
N GLY A 113 -2.81 -1.70 7.73
CA GLY A 113 -2.02 -2.89 7.44
C GLY A 113 -1.97 -3.28 5.97
N THR A 114 -2.55 -2.47 5.07
CA THR A 114 -2.39 -2.61 3.63
C THR A 114 -1.09 -1.93 3.18
N TYR A 115 -0.26 -2.67 2.46
CA TYR A 115 0.89 -2.17 1.74
C TYR A 115 0.44 -1.62 0.38
N PHE A 116 0.70 -0.34 0.13
CA PHE A 116 0.43 0.31 -1.15
C PHE A 116 1.72 0.52 -1.90
N TYR A 117 1.78 0.05 -3.14
CA TYR A 117 2.94 0.17 -4.02
C TYR A 117 2.51 0.46 -5.45
N ALA A 118 3.46 0.87 -6.28
CA ALA A 118 3.16 1.28 -7.65
C ALA A 118 4.22 0.84 -8.65
N ASP A 119 3.88 1.00 -9.93
CA ASP A 119 4.81 0.98 -11.06
C ASP A 119 5.01 2.40 -11.58
N PHE A 120 6.26 2.73 -11.85
CA PHE A 120 6.67 4.06 -12.29
C PHE A 120 6.18 4.42 -13.70
N CYS A 121 6.13 3.46 -14.63
CA CYS A 121 5.79 3.73 -16.04
C CYS A 121 4.28 3.78 -16.26
N SER A 122 3.55 2.79 -15.76
CA SER A 122 2.10 2.67 -15.98
C SER A 122 1.30 3.54 -15.03
N ASN A 123 1.89 3.95 -13.90
CA ASN A 123 1.20 4.56 -12.76
C ASN A 123 0.20 3.63 -12.09
N ASN A 124 0.28 2.33 -12.36
CA ASN A 124 -0.57 1.36 -11.68
C ASN A 124 -0.23 1.37 -10.19
N ILE A 125 -1.25 1.36 -9.34
CA ILE A 125 -1.17 1.31 -7.88
C ILE A 125 -1.86 0.04 -7.42
N TRP A 126 -1.22 -0.69 -6.51
CA TRP A 126 -1.75 -1.90 -5.92
C TRP A 126 -1.86 -1.76 -4.42
N ALA A 127 -2.86 -2.45 -3.87
CA ALA A 127 -3.06 -2.66 -2.45
C ALA A 127 -2.81 -4.15 -2.14
N LEU A 128 -1.96 -4.44 -1.16
CA LEU A 128 -1.62 -5.79 -0.75
C LEU A 128 -1.70 -5.95 0.76
N ARG A 129 -2.32 -7.04 1.23
CA ARG A 129 -2.24 -7.50 2.63
C ARG A 129 -1.68 -8.89 2.68
N GLN A 130 -0.94 -9.18 3.75
CA GLN A 130 -0.39 -10.51 4.02
C GLN A 130 -0.63 -10.92 5.47
N SER A 131 -0.62 -12.23 5.70
CA SER A 131 -0.54 -12.81 7.03
C SER A 131 0.53 -13.90 7.05
N GLY A 132 1.57 -13.71 7.87
CA GLY A 132 2.66 -14.68 8.01
C GLY A 132 3.48 -14.90 6.73
N GLY A 133 3.67 -13.85 5.92
CA GLY A 133 4.37 -13.91 4.63
C GLY A 133 3.51 -14.45 3.47
N VAL A 134 2.22 -14.71 3.70
CA VAL A 134 1.29 -15.19 2.68
C VAL A 134 0.32 -14.09 2.31
N VAL A 135 0.21 -13.77 1.01
CA VAL A 135 -0.76 -12.79 0.51
C VAL A 135 -2.18 -13.24 0.83
N THR A 136 -2.93 -12.38 1.50
CA THR A 136 -4.35 -12.59 1.85
C THR A 136 -5.29 -11.73 1.03
N PHE A 137 -4.79 -10.63 0.49
CA PHE A 137 -5.52 -9.72 -0.39
C PHE A 137 -4.52 -9.03 -1.31
N GLN A 138 -4.89 -8.90 -2.58
CA GLN A 138 -4.14 -8.11 -3.54
C GLN A 138 -5.09 -7.63 -4.63
N ASP A 139 -5.07 -6.34 -4.92
CA ASP A 139 -5.83 -5.77 -6.02
C ASP A 139 -5.12 -4.56 -6.64
N GLU A 140 -5.40 -4.32 -7.91
CA GLU A 140 -4.97 -3.12 -8.64
C GLU A 140 -6.08 -2.06 -8.49
N ILE A 141 -5.73 -0.91 -7.91
CA ILE A 141 -6.69 0.06 -7.39
C ILE A 141 -6.58 1.44 -8.06
N SER A 142 -5.86 1.57 -9.18
CA SER A 142 -5.61 2.88 -9.82
C SER A 142 -6.90 3.58 -10.24
N ALA A 143 -7.93 2.81 -10.60
CA ALA A 143 -9.25 3.37 -10.93
C ALA A 143 -9.91 4.09 -9.75
N ASP A 144 -9.59 3.67 -8.52
CA ASP A 144 -10.11 4.27 -7.29
C ASP A 144 -9.25 5.46 -6.82
N ILE A 145 -8.03 5.61 -7.36
CA ILE A 145 -7.08 6.67 -7.02
C ILE A 145 -7.09 7.74 -8.12
N ALA A 146 -8.15 8.57 -8.12
CA ALA A 146 -8.27 9.72 -9.01
C ALA A 146 -7.88 11.02 -8.29
N PRO A 147 -6.91 11.81 -8.79
CA PRO A 147 -6.62 13.11 -8.21
C PRO A 147 -7.78 14.09 -8.47
N ALA A 148 -8.12 14.90 -7.47
CA ALA A 148 -9.17 15.93 -7.62
C ALA A 148 -8.78 17.01 -8.65
N VAL A 149 -7.49 17.29 -8.79
CA VAL A 149 -6.90 18.22 -9.75
C VAL A 149 -5.58 17.63 -10.23
N GLY A 150 -5.24 17.80 -11.51
CA GLY A 150 -4.00 17.30 -12.10
C GLY A 150 -4.11 15.84 -12.55
N SER A 151 -2.97 15.21 -12.75
CA SER A 151 -2.83 13.81 -13.16
C SER A 151 -1.62 13.22 -12.46
N ILE A 152 -1.71 11.96 -12.01
CA ILE A 152 -0.58 11.25 -11.41
C ILE A 152 0.29 10.67 -12.52
N THR A 153 1.56 11.07 -12.62
CA THR A 153 2.48 10.63 -13.68
C THR A 153 3.93 10.40 -13.22
N GLY A 154 4.44 9.18 -13.33
CA GLY A 154 5.77 8.84 -12.83
C GLY A 154 5.81 8.76 -11.31
N ILE A 155 5.00 7.87 -10.74
CA ILE A 155 4.96 7.63 -9.28
C ILE A 155 6.35 7.18 -8.83
N SER A 156 7.12 8.08 -8.23
CA SER A 156 8.55 7.85 -7.93
C SER A 156 8.82 7.42 -6.49
N SER A 157 7.86 7.68 -5.59
CA SER A 157 7.89 7.27 -4.19
C SER A 157 6.51 7.39 -3.58
N PHE A 158 6.33 6.72 -2.45
CA PHE A 158 5.31 7.05 -1.46
C PHE A 158 5.98 7.75 -0.26
N GLY A 159 5.20 8.59 0.43
CA GLY A 159 5.56 9.23 1.69
C GLY A 159 4.52 8.94 2.77
N GLN A 160 4.92 9.07 4.03
CA GLN A 160 4.01 9.01 5.18
C GLN A 160 4.29 10.17 6.12
N ASP A 161 3.24 10.73 6.71
CA ASP A 161 3.34 11.67 7.82
C ASP A 161 3.33 10.94 9.17
N ASN A 162 3.42 11.69 10.27
CA ASN A 162 3.40 11.14 11.62
C ASN A 162 2.05 10.52 12.02
N ASP A 163 0.98 10.89 11.32
CA ASP A 163 -0.38 10.38 11.55
C ASP A 163 -0.65 9.12 10.73
N GLY A 164 0.31 8.67 9.91
CA GLY A 164 0.22 7.47 9.09
C GLY A 164 -0.59 7.67 7.80
N ASN A 165 -0.88 8.91 7.41
CA ASN A 165 -1.46 9.21 6.11
C ASN A 165 -0.43 8.96 5.01
N ILE A 166 -0.89 8.50 3.84
CA ILE A 166 -0.02 8.19 2.71
C ILE A 166 -0.08 9.30 1.66
N TYR A 167 1.08 9.57 1.08
CA TYR A 167 1.27 10.52 0.00
C TYR A 167 1.94 9.85 -1.20
N ILE A 168 1.54 10.25 -2.40
CA ILE A 168 2.13 9.85 -3.68
C ILE A 168 3.05 10.99 -4.14
N CYS A 169 4.30 10.66 -4.51
CA CYS A 169 5.26 11.59 -5.08
C CYS A 169 5.24 11.50 -6.62
N ASP A 170 4.65 12.49 -7.26
CA ASP A 170 4.57 12.61 -8.71
C ASP A 170 5.83 13.30 -9.26
N LEU A 171 6.66 12.55 -9.99
CA LEU A 171 7.91 13.08 -10.52
C LEU A 171 7.72 14.00 -11.73
N PHE A 172 6.78 13.68 -12.62
CA PHE A 172 6.65 14.40 -13.90
C PHE A 172 5.69 15.59 -13.81
N GLY A 173 4.64 15.49 -13.01
CA GLY A 173 3.74 16.58 -12.64
C GLY A 173 4.34 17.49 -11.56
N GLY A 174 5.22 16.95 -10.70
CA GLY A 174 5.89 17.72 -9.64
C GLY A 174 5.00 17.98 -8.42
N GLU A 175 3.94 17.19 -8.26
CA GLU A 175 2.96 17.29 -7.19
C GLU A 175 3.17 16.23 -6.10
N ILE A 176 2.60 16.49 -4.92
CA ILE A 176 2.43 15.51 -3.87
C ILE A 176 0.94 15.34 -3.62
N PHE A 177 0.42 14.14 -3.82
CA PHE A 177 -1.00 13.83 -3.60
C PHE A 177 -1.16 13.09 -2.28
N ARG A 178 -2.09 13.53 -1.42
CA ARG A 178 -2.51 12.75 -0.26
C ARG A 178 -3.56 11.74 -0.68
N MET A 179 -3.35 10.46 -0.39
CA MET A 179 -4.39 9.45 -0.57
C MET A 179 -5.43 9.61 0.54
N VAL A 180 -6.70 9.70 0.15
CA VAL A 180 -7.83 9.86 1.07
C VAL A 180 -8.94 8.90 0.64
N VAL A 181 -9.75 8.46 1.60
CA VAL A 181 -11.04 7.84 1.28
C VAL A 181 -12.03 8.96 0.99
N ASP A 182 -12.88 8.79 -0.03
CA ASP A 182 -13.98 9.72 -0.26
C ASP A 182 -15.03 9.53 0.86
N HIS A 183 -14.87 10.31 1.93
CA HIS A 183 -15.79 10.33 3.07
C HIS A 183 -16.97 11.28 2.86
N LYS A 184 -17.30 11.70 1.64
CA LYS A 184 -18.50 12.54 1.37
C LYS A 184 -19.79 12.01 1.99
N VAL A 185 -19.81 10.71 2.30
CA VAL A 185 -20.94 10.06 2.95
C VAL A 185 -21.00 10.30 4.47
N ALA A 186 -19.86 10.57 5.13
CA ALA A 186 -19.74 10.88 6.55
C ALA A 186 -19.63 12.39 6.84
N ASP A 187 -19.06 13.18 5.92
CA ASP A 187 -19.06 14.66 5.93
C ASP A 187 -20.43 15.15 5.45
N TRP A 188 -21.41 15.11 6.36
CA TRP A 188 -22.81 15.40 6.05
C TRP A 188 -23.04 16.87 5.73
N ASN A 189 -22.30 17.76 6.39
CA ASN A 189 -22.45 19.20 6.20
C ASN A 189 -21.57 19.76 5.05
N ASN A 190 -20.69 18.92 4.49
CA ASN A 190 -19.78 19.18 3.39
C ASN A 190 -18.82 20.35 3.66
N ASP A 191 -18.32 20.46 4.89
CA ASP A 191 -17.32 21.45 5.30
C ASP A 191 -15.87 20.93 5.21
N GLY A 192 -15.70 19.65 4.87
CA GLY A 192 -14.41 18.98 4.70
C GLY A 192 -13.82 18.43 5.99
N LEU A 193 -14.55 18.50 7.10
CA LEU A 193 -14.24 17.84 8.36
C LEU A 193 -15.29 16.75 8.63
N ILE A 194 -14.93 15.76 9.44
CA ILE A 194 -15.88 14.78 9.95
C ILE A 194 -15.90 14.95 11.45
N ASP A 195 -16.94 15.60 11.95
CA ASP A 195 -17.06 15.96 13.36
C ASP A 195 -18.51 15.90 13.87
N ILE A 196 -18.71 16.28 15.11
CA ILE A 196 -20.04 16.19 15.74
C ILE A 196 -21.12 16.97 14.97
N PHE A 197 -20.76 17.98 14.17
CA PHE A 197 -21.71 18.72 13.34
C PHE A 197 -22.27 17.88 12.20
N ASP A 198 -21.57 16.85 11.73
CA ASP A 198 -22.11 15.90 10.74
C ASP A 198 -23.16 14.98 11.34
N ILE A 199 -22.91 14.47 12.55
CA ILE A 199 -23.95 13.72 13.30
C ILE A 199 -25.17 14.61 13.53
N LEU A 200 -24.96 15.85 13.95
CA LEU A 200 -26.07 16.77 14.22
C LEU A 200 -26.84 17.11 12.94
N GLY A 201 -26.14 17.29 11.81
CA GLY A 201 -26.74 17.49 10.49
C GLY A 201 -27.57 16.29 10.08
N PHE A 202 -26.97 15.10 10.06
CA PHE A 202 -27.62 13.85 9.69
C PHE A 202 -28.86 13.57 10.56
N VAL A 203 -28.74 13.68 11.88
CA VAL A 203 -29.87 13.45 12.80
C VAL A 203 -30.99 14.48 12.56
N GLY A 204 -30.63 15.73 12.24
CA GLY A 204 -31.58 16.77 11.85
C GLY A 204 -32.40 16.36 10.63
N ASP A 205 -31.72 15.99 9.55
CA ASP A 205 -32.35 15.60 8.28
C ASP A 205 -33.11 14.27 8.40
N PHE A 206 -32.58 13.31 9.15
CA PHE A 206 -33.22 12.02 9.41
C PHE A 206 -34.54 12.21 10.16
N SER A 207 -34.55 13.09 11.17
CA SER A 207 -35.77 13.43 11.91
C SER A 207 -36.80 14.16 11.05
N ALA A 208 -36.37 14.83 9.99
CA ALA A 208 -37.22 15.49 9.00
C ALA A 208 -37.72 14.54 7.89
N GLY A 209 -37.20 13.31 7.82
CA GLY A 209 -37.49 12.35 6.75
C GLY A 209 -36.93 12.79 5.40
N ALA A 210 -35.75 13.43 5.41
CA ALA A 210 -35.11 13.92 4.21
C ALA A 210 -34.64 12.74 3.31
N PRO A 211 -34.98 12.70 2.01
CA PRO A 211 -34.65 11.57 1.13
C PRO A 211 -33.17 11.19 1.07
N GLU A 212 -32.28 12.16 1.23
CA GLU A 212 -30.83 11.98 1.28
C GLU A 212 -30.36 11.11 2.44
N THR A 213 -31.19 10.90 3.47
CA THR A 213 -30.87 10.08 4.65
C THR A 213 -31.10 8.58 4.45
N ASP A 214 -31.63 8.16 3.30
CA ASP A 214 -31.56 6.76 2.83
C ASP A 214 -30.14 6.47 2.32
N VAL A 215 -29.22 6.32 3.27
CA VAL A 215 -27.79 6.23 3.00
C VAL A 215 -27.36 4.82 2.61
N ASN A 216 -28.16 3.81 2.96
CA ASN A 216 -27.92 2.43 2.53
C ASN A 216 -28.56 2.12 1.15
N GLY A 217 -29.45 2.99 0.67
CA GLY A 217 -30.03 2.94 -0.68
C GLY A 217 -31.10 1.87 -0.87
N ASP A 218 -31.75 1.41 0.20
CA ASP A 218 -32.79 0.38 0.15
C ASP A 218 -34.21 0.93 -0.10
N GLY A 219 -34.35 2.26 -0.14
CA GLY A 219 -35.60 2.96 -0.39
C GLY A 219 -36.42 3.25 0.87
N PHE A 220 -35.91 2.94 2.06
CA PHE A 220 -36.54 3.22 3.34
C PHE A 220 -35.64 4.11 4.21
N ILE A 221 -36.22 5.14 4.82
CA ILE A 221 -35.53 5.93 5.84
C ILE A 221 -35.84 5.29 7.20
N ASP A 222 -34.88 4.54 7.76
CA ASP A 222 -35.05 3.84 9.02
C ASP A 222 -33.76 3.73 9.86
N ILE A 223 -33.80 2.91 10.92
CA ILE A 223 -32.68 2.81 11.85
C ILE A 223 -31.40 2.23 11.20
N PHE A 224 -31.52 1.48 10.10
CA PHE A 224 -30.37 0.92 9.39
C PHE A 224 -29.56 2.01 8.69
N ASP A 225 -30.19 3.12 8.29
CA ASP A 225 -29.48 4.32 7.80
C ASP A 225 -28.65 4.97 8.89
N VAL A 226 -29.23 5.14 10.08
CA VAL A 226 -28.51 5.69 11.23
C VAL A 226 -27.31 4.83 11.57
N LEU A 227 -27.46 3.50 11.56
CA LEU A 227 -26.36 2.59 11.81
C LEU A 227 -25.28 2.67 10.73
N THR A 228 -25.67 2.79 9.47
CA THR A 228 -24.74 2.92 8.33
C THR A 228 -23.96 4.24 8.43
N PHE A 229 -24.65 5.35 8.68
CA PHE A 229 -24.01 6.65 8.86
C PHE A 229 -23.07 6.67 10.07
N LEU A 230 -23.47 6.10 11.20
CA LEU A 230 -22.62 6.02 12.38
C LEU A 230 -21.40 5.11 12.16
N ASP A 231 -21.52 4.06 11.35
CA ASP A 231 -20.38 3.25 10.93
C ASP A 231 -19.39 4.10 10.13
N TRP A 232 -19.87 4.84 9.12
CA TRP A 232 -19.03 5.77 8.36
C TRP A 232 -18.37 6.84 9.23
N PHE A 233 -19.12 7.43 10.16
CA PHE A 233 -18.62 8.44 11.09
C PHE A 233 -17.56 7.86 12.04
N SER A 234 -17.83 6.70 12.64
CA SER A 234 -16.93 6.06 13.61
C SER A 234 -15.64 5.51 12.97
N ASN A 235 -15.66 5.32 11.65
CA ASN A 235 -14.50 4.91 10.87
C ASN A 235 -13.62 6.09 10.44
N THR A 236 -13.79 7.26 11.04
CA THR A 236 -12.95 8.44 10.80
C THR A 236 -12.22 8.80 12.09
N CYS A 237 -11.12 9.52 11.96
CA CYS A 237 -10.23 9.76 13.09
C CYS A 237 -10.31 11.21 13.54
N ASP A 238 -10.40 11.42 14.86
CA ASP A 238 -10.36 12.73 15.54
C ASP A 238 -9.12 13.57 15.19
#